data_AF-A0A9E1F7F3-F1
#
_entry.id   AF-A0A9E1F7F3-F1
#
_cell.length_a   1.000
_cell.length_b   1.000
_cell.length_c   1.000
_cell.angle_alpha   90.00
_cell.angle_beta   90.00
_cell.angle_gamma   90.00
#
_symmetry.space_group_name_H-M   'P 1'
#
loop_
_entity.id
_entity.type
_entity.pdbx_description
1 polymer ?
#
loop_
_entity_poly.entity_id
_entity_poly.type
_entity_poly.pdbx_seq_one_letter_code
_entity_poly.pdbx_strand_id
1 'polypeptide(L)' 'MPLTITPEPDTTIRVLMEYKGLENSIKVEEQSLETPRRKGFVAVEWGGTEIK' A
#
# COMPACT_ATOMS: atom_id res chain seq x y z
N MET A 1 4.42 -13.16 -0.02
CA MET A 1 5.84 -13.30 -0.42
C MET A 1 6.18 -12.07 -1.23
N PRO A 2 7.21 -11.28 -0.86
CA PRO A 2 7.59 -10.08 -1.61
C PRO A 2 8.00 -10.44 -3.05
N LEU A 3 7.88 -9.51 -3.99
CA LEU A 3 8.31 -9.72 -5.36
C LEU A 3 9.84 -9.70 -5.44
N THR A 4 10.43 -10.70 -6.11
CA THR A 4 11.85 -10.68 -6.47
C THR A 4 12.00 -9.96 -7.81
N ILE A 5 12.73 -8.83 -7.82
CA ILE A 5 12.88 -7.97 -9.01
C ILE A 5 14.38 -7.84 -9.32
N THR A 6 14.76 -8.04 -10.58
CA THR A 6 16.14 -7.87 -11.07
C THR A 6 16.14 -6.93 -12.28
N PRO A 7 16.94 -5.84 -12.29
CA PRO A 7 17.84 -5.40 -11.21
C PRO A 7 17.09 -5.00 -9.93
N GLU A 8 17.79 -4.95 -8.80
CA GLU A 8 17.18 -4.54 -7.52
C GLU A 8 16.70 -3.07 -7.59
N PRO A 9 15.50 -2.74 -7.09
CA PRO A 9 15.03 -1.37 -7.00
C PRO A 9 15.84 -0.53 -6.00
N ASP A 10 16.17 0.70 -6.39
CA ASP A 10 16.74 1.72 -5.50
C ASP A 10 15.77 2.13 -4.39
N THR A 11 14.46 2.05 -4.66
CA THR A 11 13.40 2.30 -3.67
C THR A 11 12.30 1.25 -3.82
N THR A 12 11.92 0.59 -2.72
CA THR A 12 10.73 -0.27 -2.66
C THR A 12 9.68 0.37 -1.75
N ILE A 13 8.49 0.62 -2.27
CA ILE A 13 7.33 1.13 -1.53
C ILE A 13 6.32 0.00 -1.38
N ARG A 14 5.84 -0.26 -0.16
CA ARG A 14 4.84 -1.30 0.13
C ARG A 14 3.58 -0.65 0.65
N VAL A 15 2.46 -0.87 -0.03
CA VAL A 15 1.14 -0.38 0.37
C VAL A 15 0.25 -1.58 0.67
N LEU A 16 -0.28 -1.62 1.90
CA LEU A 16 -1.26 -2.60 2.32
C LEU A 16 -2.56 -1.90 2.66
N MET A 17 -3.63 -2.24 1.93
CA MET A 17 -4.97 -1.74 2.21
C MET A 17 -5.74 -2.75 3.05
N GLU A 18 -6.06 -2.37 4.28
CA GLU A 18 -7.05 -3.08 5.06
C GLU A 18 -8.43 -2.56 4.70
N TYR A 19 -9.38 -3.45 4.44
CA TYR A 19 -10.75 -3.08 4.08
C TYR A 19 -11.75 -3.98 4.77
N LYS A 20 -12.99 -3.52 4.92
CA LYS A 20 -14.09 -4.35 5.41
C LYS A 20 -15.36 -4.03 4.65
N GLY A 21 -16.22 -5.03 4.47
CA GLY A 21 -17.57 -4.82 3.98
C GLY A 21 -18.36 -3.89 4.93
N LEU A 22 -19.22 -3.07 4.36
CA LEU A 22 -20.13 -2.21 5.11
C LEU A 22 -21.57 -2.46 4.65
N GLU A 23 -22.45 -2.76 5.60
CA GLU A 23 -23.90 -2.86 5.33
C GLU A 23 -24.54 -1.49 5.11
N ASN A 24 -24.00 -0.45 5.76
CA ASN A 24 -24.46 0.93 5.64
C ASN A 24 -23.26 1.87 5.54
N SER A 25 -23.43 3.00 4.86
CA SER A 25 -22.39 4.03 4.77
C SER A 25 -22.01 4.56 6.16
N ILE A 26 -20.72 4.69 6.42
CA ILE A 26 -20.20 5.34 7.63
C ILE A 26 -19.41 6.59 7.24
N LYS A 27 -19.32 7.56 8.15
CA LYS A 27 -18.32 8.62 8.05
C LYS A 27 -16.99 8.05 8.51
N VAL A 28 -15.94 8.26 7.70
CA VAL A 28 -14.57 7.94 8.06
C VAL A 28 -13.78 9.23 8.17
N GLU A 29 -12.87 9.28 9.13
CA GLU A 29 -11.91 10.37 9.21
C GLU A 29 -10.87 10.21 8.10
N GLU A 30 -10.38 11.35 7.59
CA GLU A 30 -9.33 11.35 6.57
C GLU A 30 -8.04 10.76 7.15
N GLN A 31 -7.42 9.85 6.40
CA GLN A 31 -6.15 9.26 6.80
C GLN A 31 -5.00 10.24 6.51
N SER A 32 -4.14 10.49 7.49
CA SER A 32 -2.90 11.21 7.28
C SER A 32 -1.89 10.30 6.58
N LEU A 33 -1.79 10.41 5.26
CA LEU A 33 -0.86 9.63 4.44
C LEU A 33 0.40 10.44 4.14
N GLU A 34 1.56 9.90 4.53
CA GLU A 34 2.84 10.48 4.15
C GLU A 34 3.28 9.96 2.78
N THR A 35 3.68 10.87 1.90
CA THR A 35 4.19 10.47 0.57
C THR A 35 5.65 10.02 0.69
N PRO A 36 5.98 8.74 0.41
CA PRO A 36 7.35 8.27 0.49
C PRO A 36 8.22 8.88 -0.62
N ARG A 37 9.48 9.16 -0.30
CA ARG A 37 10.46 9.67 -1.26
C ARG A 37 10.76 8.60 -2.32
N ARG A 38 10.75 9.02 -3.60
CA ARG A 38 11.09 8.15 -4.75
C ARG A 38 12.47 8.52 -5.26
N LYS A 39 13.42 7.58 -5.28
CA LYS A 39 14.78 7.79 -5.81
C LYS A 39 15.19 6.60 -6.66
N GLY A 40 15.71 6.87 -7.86
CA GLY A 40 16.20 5.83 -8.78
C GLY A 40 15.08 4.95 -9.35
N PHE A 41 15.40 3.69 -9.62
CA PHE A 41 14.43 2.67 -9.99
C PHE A 41 13.52 2.35 -8.79
N VAL A 42 12.21 2.59 -8.94
CA VAL A 42 11.24 2.41 -7.86
C VAL A 42 10.29 1.27 -8.18
N ALA A 43 10.16 0.32 -7.25
CA ALA A 43 9.12 -0.69 -7.24
C ALA A 43 8.05 -0.34 -6.20
N VAL A 44 6.78 -0.46 -6.58
CA VAL A 44 5.65 -0.30 -5.66
C VAL A 44 4.88 -1.62 -5.60
N GLU A 45 4.81 -2.21 -4.42
CA GLU A 45 4.03 -3.40 -4.15
C GLU A 45 2.70 -3.01 -3.50
N TRP A 46 1.60 -3.46 -4.10
CA TRP A 46 0.24 -3.27 -3.59
C TRP A 46 -0.31 -4.59 -3.08
N GLY A 47 -0.86 -4.56 -1.88
CA GLY A 47 -1.62 -5.66 -1.29
C GLY A 47 -2.85 -5.15 -0.58
N GLY A 48 -3.73 -6.06 -0.21
CA GLY A 48 -4.84 -5.75 0.66
C GLY A 48 -5.39 -6.99 1.34
N THR A 49 -6.06 -6.78 2.46
CA THR A 49 -6.70 -7.84 3.23
C THR A 49 -8.03 -7.36 3.78
N GLU A 50 -9.01 -8.26 3.75
CA GLU A 50 -10.30 -8.02 4.37
C GLU A 50 -10.19 -8.23 5.89
N ILE A 51 -10.51 -7.21 6.67
CA ILE A 51 -10.76 -7.32 8.10
C ILE A 51 -12.14 -7.93 8.29
N LYS A 52 -12.20 -9.06 9.01
CA LYS A 52 -13.44 -9.72 9.40
C LYS A 52 -14.09 -9.07 10.60
#